data_AF-A0A162E735-F1
#
_entry.id   AF-A0A162E735-F1
#
_cell.length_a   1.000
_cell.length_b   1.000
_cell.length_c   1.000
_cell.angle_alpha   90.00
_cell.angle_beta   90.00
_cell.angle_gamma   90.00
#
_symmetry.space_group_name_H-M   'P 1'
#
loop_
_entity.id
_entity.type
_entity.pdbx_description
1 polymer ?
#
loop_
_entity_poly.entity_id
_entity_poly.type
_entity_poly.pdbx_seq_one_letter_code
_entity_poly.pdbx_strand_id
1 'polypeptide(L)' 'MNQATQHIPNTDILGNEINIGDRAILFSPRGVHYQGIIKQIGDKRWFEVDEGFRIGGIGNMFIIKSK' A
#
# COMPACT_ATOMS: atom_id res chain seq x y z
N MET A 1 8.48 -16.72 -7.95
CA MET A 1 8.65 -16.38 -6.52
C MET A 1 8.34 -14.90 -6.36
N ASN A 2 7.27 -14.54 -5.64
CA ASN A 2 6.95 -13.12 -5.38
C ASN A 2 8.06 -12.53 -4.52
N GLN A 3 8.80 -11.56 -5.05
CA GLN A 3 9.74 -10.78 -4.26
C GLN A 3 8.93 -9.95 -3.27
N ALA A 4 9.21 -10.13 -1.97
CA ALA A 4 8.61 -9.30 -0.94
C ALA A 4 8.94 -7.83 -1.23
N THR A 5 7.92 -7.01 -1.51
CA THR A 5 8.14 -5.60 -1.84
C THR A 5 8.47 -4.86 -0.56
N GLN A 6 9.75 -4.46 -0.42
CA GLN A 6 10.22 -3.68 0.74
C GLN A 6 9.76 -2.20 0.70
N HIS A 7 8.95 -1.81 -0.28
CA HIS A 7 8.40 -0.47 -0.46
C HIS A 7 6.92 -0.52 -0.85
N ILE A 8 6.22 0.62 -0.77
CA ILE A 8 4.86 0.77 -1.29
C ILE A 8 4.95 0.99 -2.81
N PRO A 9 4.39 0.11 -3.64
CA PRO A 9 4.52 0.22 -5.10
C PRO A 9 3.73 1.42 -5.65
N ASN A 10 4.12 1.86 -6.84
CA ASN A 10 3.44 2.95 -7.57
C ASN A 10 2.20 2.46 -8.34
N THR A 11 2.07 1.16 -8.53
CA THR A 11 0.92 0.55 -9.22
C THR A 11 0.27 -0.49 -8.34
N ASP A 12 -1.03 -0.66 -8.53
CA ASP A 12 -1.81 -1.68 -7.85
C ASP A 12 -1.71 -3.04 -8.55
N ILE A 13 -2.29 -4.08 -7.96
CA ILE A 13 -2.27 -5.43 -8.53
C ILE A 13 -2.95 -5.54 -9.91
N LEU A 14 -3.82 -4.60 -10.26
CA LEU A 14 -4.51 -4.54 -11.56
C LEU A 14 -3.75 -3.64 -12.57
N GLY A 15 -2.63 -3.03 -12.17
CA GLY A 15 -1.83 -2.14 -13.00
C GLY A 15 -2.29 -0.69 -12.98
N ASN A 16 -3.25 -0.31 -12.13
CA ASN A 16 -3.65 1.10 -11.99
C ASN A 16 -2.59 1.88 -11.23
N GLU A 17 -2.37 3.14 -11.61
CA GLU A 17 -1.50 4.03 -10.85
C GLU A 17 -2.09 4.36 -9.48
N ILE A 18 -1.22 4.27 -8.47
CA ILE A 18 -1.45 4.69 -7.11
C ILE A 18 -0.68 5.98 -6.89
N ASN A 19 -1.39 7.05 -6.57
CA ASN A 19 -0.85 8.37 -6.31
C ASN A 19 -0.80 8.68 -4.80
N ILE A 20 -0.02 9.69 -4.43
CA ILE A 20 -0.06 10.22 -3.07
C ILE A 20 -1.45 10.83 -2.82
N GLY A 21 -2.05 10.49 -1.68
CA GLY A 21 -3.42 10.87 -1.32
C GLY A 21 -4.48 9.83 -1.71
N ASP A 22 -4.14 8.85 -2.55
CA ASP A 22 -5.09 7.79 -2.90
C ASP A 22 -5.40 6.91 -1.69
N ARG A 23 -6.67 6.51 -1.57
CA ARG A 23 -7.06 5.43 -0.68
C ARG A 23 -6.74 4.09 -1.32
N ALA A 24 -6.27 3.15 -0.51
CA ALA A 24 -5.98 1.82 -0.98
C ALA A 24 -6.25 0.79 0.12
N ILE A 25 -6.34 -0.48 -0.31
CA ILE A 25 -6.57 -1.62 0.56
C ILE A 25 -5.36 -2.54 0.44
N LEU A 26 -4.76 -2.87 1.59
CA LEU A 26 -3.75 -3.92 1.70
C LEU A 26 -4.41 -5.22 2.11
N PHE A 27 -4.15 -6.26 1.34
CA PHE A 27 -4.74 -7.57 1.55
C PHE A 27 -3.76 -8.68 1.19
N SER A 28 -4.02 -9.87 1.72
CA SER A 28 -3.34 -11.09 1.34
C SER A 28 -4.36 -12.10 0.81
N PRO A 29 -3.95 -13.25 0.27
CA PRO A 29 -4.89 -14.32 -0.11
C PRO A 29 -5.82 -14.77 1.03
N ARG A 30 -5.49 -14.45 2.29
CA ARG A 30 -6.28 -14.80 3.47
C ARG A 30 -7.30 -13.72 3.88
N GLY A 31 -7.33 -12.56 3.20
CA GLY A 31 -8.27 -11.48 3.47
C GLY A 31 -7.62 -10.09 3.51
N VAL A 32 -8.43 -9.08 3.80
CA VAL A 32 -7.99 -7.68 3.97
C VAL A 32 -7.30 -7.52 5.32
N HIS A 33 -6.17 -6.82 5.34
CA HIS A 33 -5.42 -6.53 6.57
C HIS A 33 -5.60 -5.07 6.96
N TYR A 34 -5.52 -4.14 6.00
CA TYR A 34 -5.57 -2.71 6.29
C TYR A 34 -6.26 -1.93 5.18
N GLN A 35 -6.93 -0.85 5.56
CA GLN A 35 -7.39 0.21 4.65
C GLN A 35 -6.70 1.50 5.07
N GLY A 36 -6.28 2.31 4.11
CA GLY A 36 -5.47 3.47 4.42
C GLY A 36 -5.26 4.39 3.23
N ILE A 37 -4.43 5.41 3.46
CA ILE A 37 -4.09 6.43 2.48
C ILE A 37 -2.60 6.36 2.17
N ILE A 38 -2.25 6.59 0.91
CA ILE A 38 -0.87 6.69 0.48
C ILE A 38 -0.33 8.07 0.84
N LYS A 39 0.75 8.12 1.61
CA LYS A 39 1.43 9.37 1.95
C LYS A 39 2.88 9.35 1.51
N GLN A 40 3.41 10.54 1.28
CA GLN A 40 4.84 10.76 1.11
C GLN A 40 5.36 11.49 2.34
N ILE A 41 6.39 10.92 2.97
CA ILE A 41 7.07 11.53 4.11
C ILE A 41 8.56 11.48 3.80
N GLY A 42 9.15 12.65 3.58
CA GLY A 42 10.46 12.77 2.95
C GLY A 42 10.47 12.13 1.55
N ASP A 43 11.50 11.36 1.26
CA ASP A 43 11.68 10.71 -0.06
C ASP A 43 11.01 9.33 -0.15
N LYS A 44 10.22 8.93 0.87
CA LYS A 44 9.63 7.60 0.96
C LYS A 44 8.10 7.64 0.95
N ARG A 45 7.52 6.65 0.25
CA ARG A 45 6.08 6.36 0.25
C ARG A 45 5.71 5.49 1.46
N TRP A 46 4.60 5.84 2.09
CA TRP A 46 4.03 5.18 3.26
C TRP A 46 2.56 4.87 3.01
N PHE A 47 2.09 3.76 3.55
CA PHE A 47 0.68 3.45 3.64
C PHE A 47 0.22 3.74 5.08
N GLU A 48 -0.55 4.81 5.26
CA GLU A 48 -1.04 5.25 6.57
C GLU A 48 -2.43 4.66 6.82
N VAL A 49 -2.54 3.80 7.84
CA VAL A 49 -3.80 3.15 8.23
C VAL A 49 -4.60 4.06 9.15
N ASP A 50 -3.91 4.71 10.08
CA ASP A 50 -4.41 5.73 11.00
C ASP A 50 -3.29 6.72 11.36
N GLU A 51 -3.59 7.73 12.19
CA GLU A 51 -2.63 8.80 12.54
C GLU A 51 -1.35 8.29 13.24
N GLY A 52 -1.39 7.11 13.87
CA GLY A 52 -0.28 6.52 14.63
C GLY A 52 0.43 5.35 13.92
N PHE A 53 -0.17 4.78 12.89
CA PHE A 53 0.28 3.54 12.27
C PHE A 53 0.53 3.66 10.77
N ARG A 54 1.78 3.42 10.38
CA ARG A 54 2.25 3.51 8.99
C ARG A 54 3.02 2.26 8.60
N ILE A 55 2.78 1.82 7.37
CA ILE A 55 3.46 0.69 6.76
C ILE A 55 4.41 1.23 5.69
N GLY A 56 5.70 0.89 5.82
CA GLY A 56 6.76 1.35 4.92
C GLY A 56 7.08 0.42 3.75
N GLY A 57 6.43 -0.75 3.69
CA GLY A 57 6.59 -1.78 2.67
C GLY A 57 5.56 -2.88 2.85
N ILE A 58 5.05 -3.44 1.74
CA ILE A 58 3.89 -4.36 1.78
C ILE A 58 4.30 -5.84 1.82
N GLY A 59 5.58 -6.16 1.62
CA GLY A 59 6.10 -7.52 1.66
C GLY A 59 5.39 -8.42 0.65
N ASN A 60 4.72 -9.46 1.15
CA ASN A 60 3.96 -10.42 0.33
C ASN A 60 2.46 -10.07 0.23
N MET A 61 2.07 -8.87 0.65
CA MET A 61 0.71 -8.39 0.48
C MET A 61 0.50 -7.81 -0.91
N PHE A 62 -0.76 -7.72 -1.28
CA PHE A 62 -1.23 -7.00 -2.45
C PHE A 62 -1.82 -5.66 -2.02
N ILE A 63 -1.80 -4.72 -2.95
CA ILE A 63 -2.44 -3.42 -2.81
C ILE A 63 -3.41 -3.22 -3.97
N ILE A 64 -4.60 -2.71 -3.67
CA ILE A 64 -5.58 -2.28 -4.65
C ILE A 64 -6.02 -0.85 -4.36
N LYS A 65 -6.05 -0.01 -5.39
CA LYS A 65 -6.59 1.35 -5.26
C LYS A 65 -8.08 1.29 -4.94
N SER A 66 -8.49 2.00 -3.91
CA SER A 66 -9.90 2.17 -3.54
C SER A 66 -10.42 3.47 -4.13
N LYS A 67 -11.69 3.47 -4.55
CA LYS A 67 -12.36 4.62 -5.16
C LYS A 67 -12.44 5.82 -4.22
#